data_AF-A0A0F4NS79-F1
#
_entry.id   AF-A0A0F4NS79-F1
#
_cell.length_a   1.000
_cell.length_b   1.000
_cell.length_c   1.000
_cell.angle_alpha   90.00
_cell.angle_beta   90.00
_cell.angle_gamma   90.00
#
_symmetry.space_group_name_H-M   'P 1'
#
loop_
_entity.id
_entity.type
_entity.pdbx_description
1 polymer ?
#
loop_
_entity_poly.entity_id
_entity_poly.type
_entity_poly.pdbx_seq_one_letter_code
_entity_poly.pdbx_strand_id
1 'polypeptide(L)'
;MNAEIIGRLSASFDDDDKQDLSDFPTAEEVKNIARVVKQKIAEAIYDLTLETLRKQIKLGHTRFFVDVSEFQLELLDDAEFDRVLEPTLTKLKELGYVIYEDHISADSFGFEAE
;
A
#
# COMPACT_ATOMS: atom_id res chain seq x y z
N MET A 1 -15.40 -59.63 1.57
CA MET A 1 -14.85 -58.64 0.62
C MET A 1 -15.71 -57.38 0.71
N ASN A 2 -15.40 -56.47 1.64
CA ASN A 2 -15.89 -55.08 1.76
C ASN A 2 -15.30 -54.38 3.00
N ALA A 3 -14.07 -54.76 3.41
CA ALA A 3 -13.34 -54.11 4.50
C ALA A 3 -12.06 -53.42 4.01
N GLU A 4 -11.53 -53.84 2.86
CA GLU A 4 -10.28 -53.30 2.31
C GLU A 4 -10.47 -51.98 1.53
N ILE A 5 -11.68 -51.73 1.00
CA ILE A 5 -12.02 -50.47 0.32
C ILE A 5 -12.31 -49.36 1.34
N ILE A 6 -12.82 -49.70 2.53
CA ILE A 6 -13.13 -48.72 3.59
C ILE A 6 -11.84 -48.20 4.26
N GLY A 7 -10.82 -49.03 4.41
CA GLY A 7 -9.51 -48.60 4.93
C GLY A 7 -8.74 -47.66 4.01
N ARG A 8 -9.01 -47.71 2.69
CA ARG A 8 -8.35 -46.85 1.69
C ARG A 8 -8.99 -45.47 1.54
N LEU A 9 -10.27 -45.30 1.89
CA LEU A 9 -10.85 -43.95 1.93
C LEU A 9 -10.31 -43.15 3.11
N SER A 10 -10.21 -43.73 4.31
CA SER A 10 -9.75 -42.99 5.50
C SER A 10 -8.27 -42.58 5.44
N ALA A 11 -7.45 -43.24 4.64
CA ALA A 11 -6.04 -42.91 4.47
C ALA A 11 -5.77 -41.84 3.39
N SER A 12 -6.80 -41.43 2.63
CA SER A 12 -6.65 -40.50 1.50
C SER A 12 -7.18 -39.10 1.80
N PHE A 13 -7.62 -38.82 3.04
CA PHE A 13 -8.13 -37.50 3.46
C PHE A 13 -7.21 -36.77 4.46
N ASP A 14 -6.05 -37.33 4.81
CA ASP A 14 -5.18 -36.77 5.87
C ASP A 14 -3.90 -36.07 5.36
N ASP A 15 -3.66 -36.02 4.04
CA ASP A 15 -2.35 -35.62 3.49
C ASP A 15 -2.39 -34.58 2.34
N ASP A 16 -3.53 -33.95 2.06
CA ASP A 16 -3.61 -32.79 1.15
C ASP A 16 -4.15 -31.59 1.94
N ASP A 17 -3.44 -30.46 1.90
CA ASP A 17 -3.73 -29.18 2.59
C ASP A 17 -3.24 -28.95 4.03
N LYS A 18 -2.17 -29.62 4.47
CA LYS A 18 -1.28 -28.94 5.44
C LYS A 18 -0.30 -28.09 4.64
N GLN A 19 -0.74 -26.89 4.23
CA GLN A 19 0.21 -25.87 3.78
C GLN A 19 1.24 -25.70 4.90
N ASP A 20 2.47 -26.09 4.60
CA ASP A 20 3.55 -26.06 5.56
C ASP A 20 3.82 -24.60 5.91
N LEU A 21 3.44 -24.22 7.13
CA LEU A 21 3.62 -22.85 7.63
C LEU A 21 5.12 -22.50 7.80
N SER A 22 6.05 -23.43 7.54
CA SER A 22 7.49 -23.15 7.56
C SER A 22 7.97 -22.24 6.43
N ASP A 23 7.21 -22.12 5.33
CA ASP A 23 7.48 -21.16 4.25
C ASP A 23 6.92 -19.75 4.55
N PHE A 24 6.14 -19.59 5.63
CA PHE A 24 5.62 -18.28 6.02
C PHE A 24 6.62 -17.53 6.91
N PRO A 25 6.80 -16.21 6.70
CA PRO A 25 7.66 -15.41 7.56
C PRO A 25 7.15 -15.42 9.00
N THR A 26 8.07 -15.45 9.94
CA THR A 26 7.75 -15.30 11.37
C THR A 26 7.08 -13.93 11.63
N ALA A 27 6.36 -13.82 12.74
CA ALA A 27 5.71 -12.56 13.11
C ALA A 27 6.70 -11.38 13.23
N GLU A 28 7.95 -11.64 13.61
CA GLU A 28 9.01 -10.63 13.65
C GLU A 28 9.46 -10.22 12.25
N GLU A 29 9.63 -11.19 11.34
CA GLU A 29 9.94 -10.92 9.94
C GLU A 29 8.82 -10.13 9.26
N VAL A 30 7.56 -10.50 9.47
CA VAL A 30 6.40 -9.74 8.95
C VAL A 30 6.44 -8.29 9.40
N LYS A 31 6.72 -8.02 10.68
CA LYS A 31 6.84 -6.64 11.19
C LYS A 31 7.97 -5.88 10.52
N ASN A 32 9.12 -6.51 10.31
CA ASN A 32 10.25 -5.91 9.63
C ASN A 32 9.97 -5.64 8.15
N ILE A 33 9.36 -6.60 7.45
CA ILE A 33 8.91 -6.45 6.06
C ILE A 33 7.92 -5.30 5.96
N ALA A 34 6.88 -5.29 6.81
CA ALA A 34 5.88 -4.22 6.82
C ALA A 34 6.50 -2.83 7.03
N ARG A 35 7.45 -2.70 7.95
CA ARG A 35 8.17 -1.43 8.19
C ARG A 35 8.94 -0.96 6.96
N VAL A 36 9.68 -1.87 6.30
CA VAL A 36 10.45 -1.54 5.08
C VAL A 36 9.52 -1.21 3.92
N VAL A 37 8.44 -1.96 3.75
CA VAL A 37 7.46 -1.73 2.69
C VAL A 37 6.77 -0.37 2.86
N LYS A 38 6.39 0.02 4.08
CA LYS A 38 5.80 1.34 4.36
C LYS A 38 6.71 2.49 3.96
N GLN A 39 8.02 2.37 4.21
CA GLN A 39 9.00 3.34 3.73
C GLN A 39 9.02 3.42 2.20
N LYS A 40 9.01 2.26 1.51
CA LYS A 40 8.98 2.21 0.05
C LYS A 40 7.68 2.77 -0.54
N ILE A 41 6.55 2.59 0.14
CA ILE A 41 5.27 3.19 -0.28
C ILE A 41 5.37 4.72 -0.23
N ALA A 42 5.92 5.28 0.84
CA ALA A 42 6.12 6.73 0.95
C ALA A 42 7.01 7.27 -0.19
N GLU A 43 8.11 6.56 -0.51
CA GLU A 43 8.97 6.90 -1.64
C GLU A 43 8.23 6.82 -2.99
N ALA A 44 7.44 5.76 -3.21
CA ALA A 44 6.68 5.56 -4.43
C ALA A 44 5.60 6.63 -4.64
N ILE A 45 4.88 7.02 -3.57
CA ILE A 45 3.91 8.12 -3.61
C ILE A 45 4.59 9.42 -4.00
N TYR A 46 5.78 9.69 -3.45
CA TYR A 46 6.54 10.89 -3.79
C TYR A 46 6.93 10.90 -5.28
N ASP A 47 7.45 9.81 -5.81
CA ASP A 47 7.80 9.70 -7.23
C ASP A 47 6.57 9.86 -8.14
N LEU A 48 5.44 9.22 -7.80
CA LEU A 48 4.17 9.35 -8.52
C LEU A 48 3.65 10.78 -8.52
N THR A 49 3.80 11.48 -7.40
CA THR A 49 3.45 12.90 -7.26
C THR A 49 4.26 13.76 -8.21
N LEU A 50 5.58 13.55 -8.27
CA LEU A 50 6.45 14.28 -9.19
C LEU A 50 6.14 13.99 -10.65
N GLU A 51 5.82 12.74 -10.99
CA GLU A 51 5.39 12.38 -12.34
C GLU A 51 4.09 13.09 -12.73
N THR A 52 3.10 13.04 -11.85
CA THR A 52 1.79 13.67 -12.03
C THR A 52 1.94 15.17 -12.22
N LEU A 53 2.74 15.81 -11.38
CA LEU A 53 3.07 17.24 -11.45
C LEU A 53 3.74 17.59 -12.77
N ARG A 54 4.77 16.83 -13.19
CA ARG A 54 5.45 17.06 -14.49
C ARG A 54 4.50 16.94 -15.67
N LYS A 55 3.59 15.96 -15.64
CA LYS A 55 2.59 15.75 -16.69
C LYS A 55 1.58 16.91 -16.75
N GLN A 56 1.04 17.29 -15.60
CA GLN A 56 0.02 18.33 -15.47
C GLN A 56 0.58 19.73 -15.80
N ILE A 57 1.80 20.05 -15.36
CA ILE A 57 2.49 21.30 -15.71
C ILE A 57 2.69 21.44 -17.22
N LYS A 58 3.08 20.36 -17.90
CA LYS A 58 3.24 20.36 -19.37
C LYS A 58 1.94 20.70 -20.11
N LEU A 59 0.80 20.47 -19.47
CA LEU A 59 -0.53 20.80 -19.99
C LEU A 59 -1.03 22.19 -19.55
N GLY A 60 -0.25 22.92 -18.74
CA GLY A 60 -0.60 24.25 -18.24
C GLY A 60 -1.52 24.25 -17.02
N HIS A 61 -1.66 23.12 -16.33
CA HIS A 61 -2.45 23.04 -15.11
C HIS A 61 -1.68 23.58 -13.89
N THR A 62 -2.39 24.28 -13.01
CA THR A 62 -1.89 24.78 -11.71
C THR A 62 -2.51 24.06 -10.53
N ARG A 63 -3.52 23.21 -10.77
CA ARG A 63 -4.18 22.36 -9.77
C ARG A 63 -3.88 20.90 -10.07
N PHE A 64 -3.59 20.14 -9.03
CA PHE A 64 -3.10 18.78 -9.13
C PHE A 64 -3.92 17.87 -8.22
N PHE A 65 -4.17 16.67 -8.72
CA PHE A 65 -4.76 15.57 -7.96
C PHE A 65 -3.91 14.34 -8.24
N VAL A 66 -3.42 13.70 -7.18
CA VAL A 66 -2.62 12.48 -7.26
C VAL A 66 -3.50 11.33 -6.80
N ASP A 67 -3.66 10.36 -7.69
CA ASP A 67 -4.31 9.08 -7.37
C ASP A 67 -3.28 8.18 -6.70
N VAL A 68 -3.58 7.67 -5.52
CA VAL A 68 -2.75 6.75 -4.73
C VAL A 68 -3.51 5.48 -4.36
N SER A 69 -4.64 5.22 -5.03
CA SER A 69 -5.52 4.08 -4.75
C SER A 69 -4.81 2.72 -4.91
N GLU A 70 -3.79 2.64 -5.77
CA GLU A 70 -2.97 1.44 -5.94
C GLU A 70 -2.20 1.02 -4.68
N PHE A 71 -1.96 1.93 -3.74
CA PHE A 71 -1.23 1.66 -2.49
C PHE A 71 -2.12 1.15 -1.35
N GLN A 72 -3.44 1.11 -1.55
CA GLN A 72 -4.43 0.62 -0.60
C GLN A 72 -4.23 1.18 0.83
N LEU A 73 -4.10 2.51 0.92
CA LEU A 73 -3.79 3.19 2.17
C LEU A 73 -4.90 3.08 3.22
N GLU A 74 -6.12 2.70 2.82
CA GLU A 74 -7.25 2.41 3.70
C GLU A 74 -7.02 1.21 4.63
N LEU A 75 -6.02 0.38 4.34
CA LEU A 75 -5.61 -0.75 5.17
C LEU A 75 -4.65 -0.34 6.30
N LEU A 76 -4.15 0.90 6.28
CA LEU A 76 -3.30 1.45 7.32
C LEU A 76 -4.14 2.06 8.44
N ASP A 77 -3.63 2.02 9.68
CA ASP A 77 -4.21 2.86 10.72
C ASP A 77 -3.85 4.33 10.50
N ASP A 78 -4.62 5.25 11.12
CA ASP A 78 -4.48 6.69 10.93
C ASP A 78 -3.03 7.19 11.11
N ALA A 79 -2.31 6.68 12.12
CA ALA A 79 -0.94 7.12 12.38
C ALA A 79 0.05 6.61 11.31
N GLU A 80 -0.23 5.46 10.70
CA GLU A 80 0.56 4.92 9.60
C GLU A 80 0.23 5.60 8.27
N PHE A 81 -1.04 5.91 8.03
CA PHE A 81 -1.50 6.72 6.91
C PHE A 81 -0.79 8.08 6.89
N ASP A 82 -0.82 8.80 8.01
CA ASP A 82 -0.17 10.10 8.16
C ASP A 82 1.34 9.99 7.89
N ARG A 83 2.02 9.00 8.48
CA ARG A 83 3.47 8.80 8.30
C ARG A 83 3.88 8.53 6.86
N VAL A 84 3.03 7.87 6.08
CA VAL A 84 3.32 7.52 4.69
C VAL A 84 3.14 8.74 3.77
N LEU A 85 2.14 9.60 4.03
CA LEU A 85 1.85 10.78 3.21
C LEU A 85 2.64 12.04 3.63
N GLU A 86 2.93 12.21 4.92
CA GLU A 86 3.57 13.39 5.49
C GLU A 86 4.84 13.82 4.74
N PRO A 87 5.77 12.93 4.34
CA PRO A 87 6.98 13.34 3.62
C PRO A 87 6.66 14.06 2.30
N THR A 88 5.68 13.56 1.56
CA THR A 88 5.24 14.14 0.27
C THR A 88 4.54 15.47 0.48
N LEU A 89 3.58 15.53 1.41
CA LEU A 89 2.83 16.76 1.71
C LEU A 89 3.73 17.86 2.26
N THR A 90 4.67 17.51 3.16
CA THR A 90 5.68 18.44 3.68
C THR A 90 6.52 18.98 2.55
N LYS A 91 6.99 18.11 1.64
CA LYS A 91 7.84 18.56 0.53
C LYS A 91 7.10 19.49 -0.42
N LEU A 92 5.83 19.23 -0.70
CA LEU A 92 4.98 20.10 -1.49
C LEU A 92 4.80 21.47 -0.82
N LYS A 93 4.52 21.51 0.49
CA LYS A 93 4.43 22.76 1.26
C LYS A 93 5.76 23.54 1.22
N GLU A 94 6.91 22.87 1.37
CA GLU A 94 8.24 23.50 1.25
C GLU A 94 8.51 24.12 -0.12
N LEU A 95 7.93 23.53 -1.18
CA LEU A 95 8.05 24.02 -2.56
C LEU A 95 7.06 25.16 -2.89
N GLY A 96 6.19 25.53 -1.94
CA GLY A 96 5.22 26.62 -2.10
C GLY A 96 3.85 26.17 -2.61
N TYR A 97 3.54 24.88 -2.64
CA TYR A 97 2.21 24.39 -2.99
C TYR A 97 1.25 24.50 -1.79
N VAL A 98 -0.01 24.82 -2.08
CA VAL A 98 -1.12 24.82 -1.12
C VAL A 98 -1.81 23.47 -1.16
N ILE A 99 -1.88 22.76 -0.03
CA ILE A 99 -2.54 21.46 0.08
C ILE A 99 -4.02 21.64 0.40
N TYR A 100 -4.88 20.90 -0.29
CA TYR A 100 -6.31 20.83 0.02
C TYR A 100 -6.54 19.82 1.14
N GLU A 101 -6.50 20.27 2.40
CA GLU A 101 -6.61 19.36 3.55
C GLU A 101 -7.95 18.58 3.57
N ASP A 102 -9.02 19.15 3.01
CA ASP A 102 -10.34 18.48 2.84
C ASP A 102 -10.36 17.41 1.74
N HIS A 103 -9.37 17.41 0.84
CA HIS A 103 -9.27 16.45 -0.25
C HIS A 103 -8.19 15.39 -0.02
N ILE A 104 -7.66 15.24 1.20
CA ILE A 104 -6.74 14.15 1.55
C ILE A 104 -7.58 12.90 1.91
N SER A 105 -7.32 11.79 1.23
CA SER A 105 -8.01 10.51 1.40
C SER A 105 -7.07 9.34 1.15
N ALA A 106 -7.53 8.12 1.47
CA ALA A 106 -6.81 6.88 1.18
C ALA A 106 -6.52 6.67 -0.32
N ASP A 107 -7.38 7.21 -1.19
CA ASP A 107 -7.30 7.03 -2.63
C ASP A 107 -6.62 8.18 -3.36
N SER A 108 -6.64 9.38 -2.79
CA SER A 108 -6.13 10.57 -3.48
C SER A 108 -5.86 11.75 -2.54
N PHE A 109 -5.02 12.69 -3.02
CA PHE A 109 -4.89 14.01 -2.42
C PHE A 109 -4.73 15.09 -3.50
N GLY A 110 -5.07 16.34 -3.15
CA GLY A 110 -5.01 17.47 -4.07
C GLY A 110 -4.23 18.68 -3.52
N PHE A 111 -3.67 19.45 -4.44
CA PHE A 111 -2.90 20.66 -4.14
C PHE A 111 -2.86 21.63 -5.33
N GLU A 112 -2.46 22.89 -5.12
CA GLU A 112 -2.26 23.88 -6.18
C GLU A 112 -1.01 24.74 -6.01
N ALA A 113 -0.53 25.27 -7.14
CA ALA A 113 0.45 26.34 -7.18
C ALA A 113 -0.29 27.68 -7.12
N GLU A 114 -0.16 28.38 -6.00
CA GLU A 114 -0.70 29.73 -5.77
C GLU A 114 0.29 30.83 -6.21
#